data_AF-A0A6N7GL15-F1
#
_entry.id   AF-A0A6N7GL15-F1
#
_cell.length_a   1.000
_cell.length_b   1.000
_cell.length_c   1.000
_cell.angle_alpha   90.00
_cell.angle_beta   90.00
_cell.angle_gamma   90.00
#
_symmetry.space_group_name_H-M   'P 1'
#
loop_
_entity.id
_entity.type
_entity.pdbx_description
1 polymer ?
#
loop_
_entity_poly.entity_id
_entity_poly.type
_entity_poly.pdbx_seq_one_letter_code
_entity_poly.pdbx_strand_id
1 'polypeptide(L)' 'MNRPADLTSKSLANAPKQDLRTWLAQLEAANDLQVVRGANRDTEIGGIVDFYQRQTGNRAVLFDDVPGYPSGYRVLAKS' A
#
# COMPACT_ATOMS: atom_id res chain seq x y z
N MET A 1 5.20 15.95 25.01
CA MET A 1 6.44 15.15 25.08
C MET A 1 6.01 13.69 25.03
N ASN A 2 5.78 13.17 23.82
CA ASN A 2 5.11 11.88 23.64
C ASN A 2 6.15 10.83 23.21
N ARG A 3 6.32 9.82 24.07
CA ARG A 3 7.24 8.68 23.99
C ARG A 3 6.93 7.84 22.73
N PRO A 4 7.93 7.41 21.94
CA PRO A 4 7.68 6.58 20.75
C PRO A 4 7.12 5.22 21.17
N ALA A 5 6.07 4.79 20.47
CA ALA A 5 5.49 3.46 20.64
C ALA A 5 6.54 2.42 20.23
N ASP A 6 7.07 1.72 21.23
CA ASP A 6 7.78 0.45 21.09
C ASP A 6 6.81 -0.57 20.47
N LEU A 7 6.92 -0.75 19.15
CA LEU A 7 6.24 -1.79 18.39
C LEU A 7 7.24 -2.88 18.01
N THR A 8 8.03 -3.36 18.97
CA THR A 8 8.91 -4.50 18.74
C THR A 8 8.23 -5.80 19.20
N SER A 9 8.08 -6.71 18.23
CA SER A 9 7.90 -8.16 18.44
C SER A 9 6.56 -8.66 18.99
N LYS A 10 5.48 -8.48 18.22
CA LYS A 10 4.36 -9.43 18.26
C LYS A 10 4.52 -10.44 17.13
N SER A 11 5.08 -11.60 17.49
CA SER A 11 5.12 -12.88 16.78
C SER A 11 4.54 -12.89 15.35
N LEU A 12 5.42 -12.97 14.35
CA LEU A 12 5.09 -13.28 12.95
C LEU A 12 4.84 -14.79 12.72
N ALA A 13 4.48 -15.55 13.76
CA ALA A 13 4.22 -16.99 13.67
C ALA A 13 2.83 -17.31 13.08
N ASN A 14 2.37 -16.50 12.12
CA ASN A 14 1.21 -16.75 11.27
C ASN A 14 1.63 -16.48 9.82
N ALA A 15 2.30 -17.43 9.19
CA ALA A 15 2.22 -17.56 7.74
C ALA A 15 1.50 -18.89 7.48
N PRO A 16 0.24 -18.89 7.00
CA PRO A 16 0.02 -19.13 5.56
C PRO A 16 -1.30 -18.55 4.98
N LYS A 17 -1.30 -18.18 3.69
CA LYS A 17 -2.43 -17.74 2.83
C LYS A 17 -2.90 -16.27 2.84
N GLN A 18 -2.68 -15.45 3.87
CA GLN A 18 -3.21 -14.06 3.91
C GLN A 18 -2.22 -12.99 4.41
N ASP A 19 -0.93 -13.11 4.13
CA ASP A 19 0.01 -12.01 4.38
C ASP A 19 0.01 -11.03 3.19
N LEU A 20 -0.34 -9.77 3.47
CA LEU A 20 -0.41 -8.73 2.44
C LEU A 20 0.98 -8.43 1.85
N ARG A 21 2.05 -8.54 2.65
CA ARG A 21 3.42 -8.27 2.16
C ARG A 21 3.87 -9.35 1.18
N THR A 22 3.58 -10.61 1.48
CA THR A 22 3.80 -11.76 0.62
C THR A 22 3.01 -11.62 -0.69
N TRP A 23 1.75 -11.20 -0.62
CA TRP A 23 0.94 -10.96 -1.80
C TRP A 23 1.45 -9.79 -2.65
N LEU A 24 1.88 -8.69 -2.04
CA LEU A 24 2.53 -7.58 -2.77
C LEU A 24 3.79 -8.04 -3.50
N ALA A 25 4.64 -8.86 -2.85
CA ALA A 25 5.83 -9.42 -3.51
C ALA A 25 5.49 -10.29 -4.72
N GLN A 26 4.37 -11.03 -4.66
CA GLN A 26 3.87 -11.80 -5.82
C GLN A 26 3.41 -10.88 -6.96
N LEU A 27 2.74 -9.77 -6.64
CA LEU A 27 2.32 -8.79 -7.65
C LEU A 27 3.52 -8.08 -8.29
N GLU A 28 4.53 -7.72 -7.49
CA GLU A 28 5.79 -7.16 -8.01
C GLU A 28 6.48 -8.14 -8.96
N ALA A 29 6.59 -9.42 -8.56
CA ALA A 29 7.18 -10.47 -9.38
C ALA A 29 6.41 -10.72 -10.70
N ALA A 30 5.09 -10.56 -10.67
CA ALA A 30 4.22 -10.68 -11.85
C ALA A 30 4.17 -9.41 -12.71
N ASN A 31 4.89 -8.34 -12.33
CA ASN A 31 4.76 -7.00 -12.91
C ASN A 31 3.30 -6.47 -12.89
N ASP A 32 2.51 -6.92 -11.91
CA ASP A 32 1.10 -6.54 -11.68
C ASP A 32 0.94 -5.51 -10.55
N LEU A 33 2.04 -4.84 -10.16
CA LEU A 33 2.04 -3.74 -9.19
C LEU A 33 2.60 -2.46 -9.80
N GLN A 34 1.89 -1.35 -9.67
CA GLN A 34 2.33 0.00 -10.01
C GLN A 34 2.54 0.81 -8.73
N VAL A 35 3.71 1.43 -8.58
CA VAL A 35 4.02 2.25 -7.41
C VAL A 35 3.92 3.74 -7.77
N VAL A 36 3.18 4.49 -6.96
CA VAL A 36 3.04 5.96 -7.07
C VAL A 36 3.59 6.58 -5.79
N ARG A 37 4.58 7.47 -5.88
CA ARG A 37 5.20 8.12 -4.71
C ARG A 37 4.69 9.55 -4.53
N GLY A 38 4.47 9.97 -3.29
CA GLY A 38 4.20 11.39 -2.97
C GLY A 38 2.77 11.86 -3.26
N ALA A 39 1.84 10.95 -3.59
CA ALA A 39 0.46 11.32 -3.85
C ALA A 39 -0.25 11.82 -2.58
N ASN A 40 -0.86 13.00 -2.65
CA ASN A 40 -1.62 13.58 -1.58
C ASN A 40 -2.92 12.80 -1.32
N ARG A 41 -3.14 12.43 -0.05
CA ARG A 41 -4.32 11.69 0.40
C ARG A 41 -5.63 12.41 0.08
N ASP A 42 -5.69 13.73 0.26
CA ASP A 42 -6.94 14.49 0.25
C ASP A 42 -7.37 14.93 -1.15
N THR A 43 -6.41 15.09 -2.06
CA THR A 43 -6.67 15.65 -3.40
C THR A 43 -6.41 14.68 -4.54
N GLU A 44 -5.47 13.73 -4.40
CA GLU A 44 -4.98 12.94 -5.53
C GLU A 44 -5.36 11.46 -5.45
N ILE A 45 -5.11 10.81 -4.31
CA ILE A 45 -5.34 9.36 -4.16
C ILE A 45 -6.79 8.99 -4.50
N GLY A 46 -7.77 9.75 -4.01
CA GLY A 46 -9.19 9.49 -4.29
C GLY A 46 -9.55 9.55 -5.78
N GLY A 47 -9.06 10.57 -6.49
CA GLY A 47 -9.33 10.74 -7.92
C GLY A 47 -8.65 9.67 -8.77
N ILE A 48 -7.41 9.29 -8.42
CA ILE A 48 -6.68 8.20 -9.09
C ILE A 48 -7.42 6.89 -8.90
N VAL A 49 -7.89 6.58 -7.69
CA VAL A 49 -8.65 5.36 -7.39
C VAL A 49 -10.00 5.34 -8.12
N ASP A 50 -10.72 6.47 -8.16
CA ASP A 50 -12.01 6.55 -8.86
C ASP A 50 -11.87 6.27 -10.37
N PHE A 51 -10.84 6.83 -11.01
CA PHE A 51 -10.54 6.52 -12.40
C PHE A 51 -10.13 5.05 -12.57
N TYR A 52 -9.25 4.58 -11.69
CA TYR A 52 -8.64 3.27 -11.76
C TYR A 52 -9.67 2.12 -11.60
N GLN A 53 -10.69 2.29 -10.75
CA GLN A 53 -11.72 1.27 -10.53
C GLN A 53 -12.74 1.14 -11.67
N ARG A 54 -12.76 2.08 -12.63
CA ARG A 54 -13.69 2.02 -13.78
C ARG A 54 -13.29 0.99 -14.83
N GLN A 55 -12.07 0.45 -14.75
CA GLN A 55 -11.54 -0.48 -15.73
C GLN A 55 -11.05 -1.76 -15.04
N THR A 56 -11.62 -2.89 -15.45
CA THR A 56 -11.24 -4.21 -14.95
C THR A 56 -9.91 -4.67 -15.54
N GLY A 57 -9.09 -5.37 -14.75
CA GLY A 57 -7.82 -5.92 -15.20
C GLY A 57 -6.62 -4.98 -15.08
N ASN A 58 -6.78 -3.86 -14.39
CA ASN A 58 -5.66 -2.96 -14.10
C ASN A 58 -4.69 -3.57 -13.06
N ARG A 59 -3.41 -3.17 -13.17
CA ARG A 59 -2.33 -3.53 -12.23
C ARG A 59 -2.54 -2.88 -10.88
N ALA A 60 -2.46 -3.60 -9.77
CA ALA A 60 -2.67 -3.02 -8.45
C ALA A 60 -1.82 -1.75 -8.23
N VAL A 61 -2.34 -0.75 -7.54
CA VAL A 61 -1.63 0.53 -7.30
C VAL A 61 -1.23 0.62 -5.84
N LEU A 62 0.06 0.83 -5.58
CA LEU A 62 0.60 1.09 -4.26
C LEU A 62 1.08 2.55 -4.18
N PHE A 63 0.39 3.34 -3.37
CA PHE A 63 0.81 4.69 -3.01
C PHE A 63 1.81 4.63 -1.86
N ASP A 64 3.01 5.14 -2.08
CA ASP A 64 4.11 5.19 -1.13
C ASP A 64 4.54 6.62 -0.85
N ASP A 65 5.25 6.84 0.26
CA ASP A 65 5.69 8.17 0.72
C ASP A 65 4.57 9.23 0.71
N VAL A 66 3.42 8.90 1.31
CA VAL A 66 2.25 9.80 1.35
C VAL A 66 2.56 11.06 2.16
N PRO A 67 2.43 12.28 1.60
CA PRO A 67 2.74 13.52 2.30
C PRO A 67 1.93 13.66 3.60
N GLY A 68 2.60 14.12 4.65
CA GLY A 68 2.00 14.26 5.99
C GLY A 68 1.99 12.98 6.84
N TYR A 69 2.49 11.85 6.31
CA TYR A 69 2.66 10.60 7.04
C TYR A 69 4.15 10.20 7.10
N PRO A 70 4.60 9.49 8.14
CA PRO A 70 5.95 8.94 8.18
C PRO A 70 6.19 7.97 7.00
N SER A 71 7.44 7.87 6.54
CA SER A 71 7.78 6.89 5.49
C SER A 71 7.48 5.45 5.96
N GLY A 72 7.06 4.61 5.02
CA GLY A 72 6.59 3.25 5.27
C GLY A 72 5.06 3.13 5.46
N TYR A 73 4.35 4.25 5.63
CA TYR A 73 2.89 4.28 5.55
C TYR A 73 2.45 4.33 4.09
N ARG A 74 1.68 3.32 3.67
CA ARG A 74 1.32 3.09 2.26
C ARG A 74 -0.17 2.81 2.12
N VAL A 75 -0.71 3.13 0.94
CA VAL A 75 -2.10 2.84 0.58
C VAL A 75 -2.09 1.93 -0.65
N LEU A 76 -2.89 0.88 -0.61
CA LEU A 76 -3.06 -0.06 -1.72
C LEU A 76 -4.47 0.06 -2.29
N ALA A 77 -4.57 0.10 -3.62
CA ALA A 77 -5.83 0.00 -4.35
C ALA A 77 -5.75 -1.11 -5.40
N LYS A 78 -6.78 -1.96 -5.46
CA LYS A 78 -6.97 -2.96 -6.52
C LYS A 78 -8.47 -3.07 -6.79
N SER A 79 -8.88 -3.01 -8.06
CA SER A 79 -10.28 -3.17 -8.49
C SER A 79 -10.61 -4.64 -8.75
#